data_AF-A0A9X6AHQ2-F1
#
_entry.id   AF-A0A9X6AHQ2-F1
#
_cell.length_a   1.000
_cell.length_b   1.000
_cell.length_c   1.000
_cell.angle_alpha   90.00
_cell.angle_beta   90.00
_cell.angle_gamma   90.00
#
_symmetry.space_group_name_H-M   'P 1'
#
loop_
_entity.id
_entity.type
_entity.pdbx_description
1 polymer ?
#
loop_
_entity_poly.entity_id
_entity_poly.type
_entity_poly.pdbx_seq_one_letter_code
_entity_poly.pdbx_strand_id
1 'polypeptide(L)'
;MATAYRSGWHFIDLATAIPHSGDSLMVTVFGEPVVVTRDDDEDVRAYRCLRRPRGAPQPVRCAIRYGMIFVNLDQRDHQLAEPELPDVRTISATPRSA
;
A
#
# COMPACT_ATOMS: atom_id res chain seq x y z
N MET A 1 -14.59 -7.09 17.26
CA MET A 1 -15.60 -7.28 16.19
C MET A 1 -14.85 -7.85 15.00
N ALA A 2 -14.93 -9.16 14.79
CA ALA A 2 -14.17 -9.89 13.79
C ALA A 2 -15.15 -10.74 12.98
N THR A 3 -15.17 -10.57 11.65
CA THR A 3 -15.62 -11.53 10.61
C THR A 3 -15.72 -10.81 9.26
N ALA A 4 -15.00 -11.36 8.28
CA ALA A 4 -15.23 -11.30 6.82
C ALA A 4 -15.19 -9.96 6.07
N TYR A 5 -14.00 -9.59 5.55
CA TYR A 5 -13.93 -9.02 4.20
C TYR A 5 -13.01 -9.92 3.37
N ARG A 6 -13.62 -10.96 2.79
CA ARG A 6 -12.94 -11.97 1.96
C ARG A 6 -12.78 -11.54 0.49
N SER A 7 -12.93 -10.28 0.14
CA SER A 7 -12.85 -9.85 -1.26
C SER A 7 -12.26 -8.46 -1.46
N GLY A 8 -10.94 -8.42 -1.65
CA GLY A 8 -10.32 -7.76 -2.80
C GLY A 8 -10.54 -6.26 -3.02
N TRP A 9 -10.51 -5.89 -4.30
CA TRP A 9 -10.49 -4.52 -4.81
C TRP A 9 -11.84 -3.82 -4.66
N HIS A 10 -11.83 -2.60 -4.13
CA HIS A 10 -13.02 -1.76 -3.90
C HIS A 10 -12.95 -0.49 -4.74
N PHE A 11 -14.02 -0.19 -5.47
CA PHE A 11 -14.16 1.06 -6.21
C PHE A 11 -14.18 2.25 -5.24
N ILE A 12 -13.41 3.27 -5.55
CA ILE A 12 -13.32 4.51 -4.76
C ILE A 12 -13.97 5.67 -5.51
N ASP A 13 -13.45 5.98 -6.69
CA ASP A 13 -13.91 7.09 -7.54
C ASP A 13 -13.33 6.96 -8.95
N LEU A 14 -13.63 7.90 -9.84
CA LEU A 14 -12.92 8.10 -11.09
C LEU A 14 -11.56 8.75 -10.86
N ALA A 15 -10.60 8.46 -11.75
CA ALA A 15 -9.28 9.10 -11.76
C ALA A 15 -9.36 10.63 -11.90
N THR A 16 -10.47 11.13 -12.47
CA THR A 16 -10.76 12.56 -12.61
C THR A 16 -11.12 13.25 -11.29
N ALA A 17 -11.32 12.51 -10.20
CA ALA A 17 -11.52 13.09 -8.87
C ALA A 17 -10.22 13.65 -8.26
N ILE A 18 -9.06 13.19 -8.73
CA ILE A 18 -7.72 13.66 -8.36
C ILE A 18 -6.87 13.90 -9.63
N PRO A 19 -7.23 14.91 -10.45
CA PRO A 19 -6.68 15.07 -11.79
C PRO A 19 -5.18 15.42 -11.84
N HIS A 20 -4.64 16.09 -10.82
CA HIS A 20 -3.27 16.62 -10.83
C HIS A 20 -2.41 16.01 -9.73
N SER A 21 -1.08 16.07 -9.90
CA SER A 21 -0.15 15.73 -8.81
C SER A 21 -0.41 16.62 -7.60
N GLY A 22 -0.35 16.00 -6.41
CA GLY A 22 -0.65 16.64 -5.13
C GLY A 22 -2.12 16.60 -4.75
N ASP A 23 -3.02 16.24 -5.68
CA ASP A 23 -4.43 16.04 -5.34
C ASP A 23 -4.61 14.82 -4.42
N SER A 24 -5.56 14.94 -3.49
CA SER A 24 -5.89 13.86 -2.58
C SER A 24 -7.38 13.76 -2.31
N LEU A 25 -7.83 12.53 -2.08
CA LEU A 25 -9.21 12.19 -1.75
C LEU A 25 -9.22 11.39 -0.45
N MET A 26 -9.94 11.89 0.55
CA MET A 26 -10.20 11.15 1.79
C MET A 26 -11.53 10.42 1.68
N VAL A 27 -11.52 9.11 1.87
CA VAL A 27 -12.69 8.24 1.76
C VAL A 27 -12.76 7.30 2.96
N THR A 28 -13.97 6.93 3.36
CA THR A 28 -14.17 5.89 4.38
C THR A 28 -14.61 4.61 3.70
N VAL A 29 -13.81 3.55 3.83
CA VAL A 29 -14.06 2.23 3.23
C VAL A 29 -14.22 1.22 4.36
N PHE A 30 -15.41 0.64 4.50
CA PHE A 30 -15.77 -0.26 5.62
C PHE A 30 -15.47 0.30 7.02
N GLY A 31 -15.61 1.62 7.20
CA GLY A 31 -15.31 2.30 8.47
C GLY A 31 -13.83 2.58 8.69
N GLU A 32 -12.96 2.20 7.75
CA GLU A 32 -11.54 2.56 7.77
C GLU A 32 -11.31 3.85 6.95
N PRO A 33 -10.69 4.88 7.53
CA PRO A 33 -10.29 6.07 6.78
C PRO A 33 -9.12 5.74 5.86
N VAL A 34 -9.28 6.01 4.57
CA VAL A 34 -8.27 5.83 3.52
C VAL A 34 -8.05 7.18 2.83
N VAL A 35 -6.80 7.52 2.60
CA VAL A 35 -6.42 8.64 1.73
C VAL A 35 -5.83 8.09 0.43
N VAL A 36 -6.34 8.59 -0.69
CA VAL A 36 -5.81 8.32 -2.03
C VAL A 36 -5.13 9.59 -2.53
N THR A 37 -3.93 9.48 -3.07
CA THR A 37 -3.12 10.60 -3.54
C THR A 37 -2.63 10.34 -4.96
N ARG A 38 -2.47 11.39 -5.76
CA ARG A 38 -1.70 11.35 -7.01
C ARG A 38 -0.33 11.96 -6.78
N ASP A 39 0.72 11.22 -7.09
CA ASP A 39 2.11 11.71 -7.00
C ASP A 39 2.59 12.36 -8.32
N ASP A 40 3.83 12.85 -8.30
CA ASP A 40 4.46 13.56 -9.42
C ASP A 40 4.76 12.66 -10.62
N ASP A 41 4.82 11.33 -10.41
CA ASP A 41 4.99 10.33 -11.46
C ASP A 41 3.63 9.92 -12.08
N GLU A 42 2.55 10.65 -11.75
CA GLU A 42 1.15 10.36 -12.06
C GLU A 42 0.63 9.04 -11.48
N ASP A 43 1.38 8.42 -10.57
CA ASP A 43 0.98 7.19 -9.91
C ASP A 43 -0.02 7.49 -8.79
N VAL A 44 -1.11 6.72 -8.77
CA VAL A 44 -2.07 6.76 -7.67
C VAL A 44 -1.57 5.88 -6.54
N ARG A 45 -1.50 6.45 -5.33
CA ARG A 45 -1.18 5.75 -4.08
C ARG A 45 -2.34 5.81 -3.11
N ALA A 46 -2.45 4.81 -2.23
CA ALA A 46 -3.47 4.78 -1.19
C ALA A 46 -2.89 4.40 0.15
N TYR A 47 -3.43 4.98 1.22
CA TYR A 47 -2.96 4.76 2.59
C TYR A 47 -4.13 4.65 3.56
N ARG A 48 -4.09 3.66 4.44
CA ARG A 48 -4.95 3.57 5.62
C ARG A 48 -4.45 4.56 6.67
N CYS A 49 -5.31 5.46 7.10
CA CYS A 49 -5.02 6.40 8.16
C CYS A 49 -5.10 5.68 9.52
N LEU A 50 -3.94 5.47 10.17
CA LEU A 50 -3.89 4.95 11.53
C LEU A 50 -4.27 6.06 12.52
N ARG A 51 -5.04 5.72 13.57
CA ARG A 51 -5.44 6.70 14.59
C ARG A 51 -4.21 7.21 15.36
N ARG A 52 -4.01 8.53 15.40
CA ARG A 52 -3.04 9.18 16.31
C ARG A 52 -3.33 8.77 17.77
N PRO A 53 -2.30 8.58 18.63
CA PRO A 53 -0.90 8.97 18.44
C PRO A 53 -0.02 7.90 17.75
N ARG A 54 -0.60 6.82 17.21
CA ARG A 54 0.17 5.65 16.79
C ARG A 54 0.10 5.41 15.28
N GLY A 55 1.24 5.62 14.62
CA GLY A 55 1.52 5.08 13.29
C GLY A 55 1.49 6.09 12.16
N ALA A 56 2.50 6.01 11.28
CA ALA A 56 2.43 6.62 9.96
C ALA A 56 1.28 5.98 9.15
N PRO A 57 0.68 6.69 8.19
CA PRO A 57 -0.29 6.10 7.27
C PRO A 57 0.26 4.81 6.67
N GLN A 58 -0.52 3.73 6.74
CA GLN A 58 -0.10 2.42 6.24
C GLN A 58 -0.42 2.33 4.75
N PRO A 59 0.56 2.08 3.86
CA PRO A 59 0.28 1.92 2.45
C PRO A 59 -0.62 0.71 2.20
N VAL A 60 -1.55 0.87 1.27
CA VAL A 60 -2.42 -0.19 0.77
C VAL A 60 -2.34 -0.21 -0.76
N ARG A 61 -2.58 -1.38 -1.35
CA ARG A 61 -2.58 -1.54 -2.80
C ARG A 61 -3.72 -0.75 -3.42
N CYS A 62 -3.41 -0.07 -4.51
CA CYS A 62 -4.35 0.67 -5.34
C CYS A 62 -4.08 0.37 -6.82
N ALA A 63 -5.08 0.61 -7.67
CA ALA A 63 -4.97 0.45 -9.11
C ALA A 63 -5.97 1.35 -9.82
N ILE A 64 -5.60 1.83 -11.01
CA ILE A 64 -6.55 2.41 -11.96
C ILE A 64 -6.90 1.36 -13.02
N ARG A 65 -8.20 1.16 -13.26
CA ARG A 65 -8.72 0.33 -14.37
C ARG A 65 -9.90 1.03 -15.01
N TYR A 66 -9.86 1.20 -16.33
CA TYR A 66 -10.91 1.90 -17.10
C TYR A 66 -11.24 3.29 -16.53
N GLY A 67 -10.24 4.03 -16.06
CA GLY A 67 -10.41 5.36 -15.45
C GLY A 67 -10.99 5.34 -14.03
N MET A 68 -11.21 4.17 -13.43
CA MET A 68 -11.70 4.02 -12.06
C MET A 68 -10.56 3.66 -11.11
N ILE A 69 -10.54 4.29 -9.93
CA ILE A 69 -9.63 4.03 -8.83
C ILE A 69 -10.20 2.90 -7.98
N PHE A 70 -9.36 1.90 -7.70
CA PHE A 70 -9.66 0.81 -6.77
C PHE A 70 -8.63 0.75 -5.66
N VAL A 71 -9.07 0.41 -4.45
CA VAL A 71 -8.22 0.14 -3.29
C VAL A 71 -8.49 -1.27 -2.78
N ASN A 72 -7.43 -1.99 -2.44
CA ASN A 72 -7.50 -3.29 -1.80
C ASN A 72 -7.07 -3.15 -0.34
N LEU A 73 -7.87 -3.66 0.59
CA LEU A 73 -7.61 -3.59 2.04
C LEU A 73 -7.31 -4.97 2.66
N ASP A 74 -7.23 -6.03 1.85
CA ASP A 74 -6.93 -7.39 2.31
C ASP A 74 -5.49 -7.46 2.82
N GLN A 75 -5.33 -7.71 4.12
CA GLN A 75 -4.04 -7.77 4.80
C GLN A 75 -3.05 -8.76 4.16
N ARG A 76 -3.56 -9.82 3.52
CA ARG A 76 -2.72 -10.83 2.86
C ARG A 76 -1.99 -10.25 1.64
N ASP A 77 -2.61 -9.32 0.94
CA ASP A 77 -2.03 -8.68 -0.25
C ASP A 77 -1.07 -7.54 0.11
N HIS A 78 -0.95 -7.19 1.39
CA HIS A 78 -0.06 -6.12 1.90
C HIS A 78 1.20 -6.66 2.59
N GLN A 79 1.38 -7.98 2.68
CA GLN A 79 2.68 -8.54 3.06
C GLN A 79 3.67 -8.14 1.96
N LEU A 80 4.54 -7.18 2.28
CA LEU A 80 5.71 -6.90 1.47
C LEU A 80 6.44 -8.24 1.31
N ALA A 81 6.48 -8.77 0.09
CA ALA A 81 7.56 -9.67 -0.24
C ALA A 81 8.82 -8.87 0.06
N GLU A 82 9.55 -9.25 1.12
CA GLU A 82 10.92 -8.79 1.25
C GLU A 82 11.56 -9.03 -0.12
N PRO A 83 12.21 -8.03 -0.74
CA PRO A 83 12.99 -8.32 -1.93
C PRO A 83 13.92 -9.46 -1.52
N GLU A 84 13.87 -10.59 -2.23
CA GLU A 84 14.84 -11.66 -2.08
C GLU A 84 16.22 -11.01 -2.20
N LEU A 85 16.83 -10.68 -1.05
CA LEU A 85 18.24 -10.36 -1.00
C LEU A 85 18.89 -11.64 -1.53
N PRO A 86 19.58 -11.61 -2.68
CA PRO A 86 20.27 -12.78 -3.14
C PRO A 86 21.19 -13.20 -2.01
N ASP A 87 20.98 -14.43 -1.54
CA ASP A 87 21.67 -15.09 -0.44
C ASP A 87 23.17 -14.79 -0.55
N VAL A 88 23.63 -13.74 0.14
CA VAL A 88 25.04 -13.37 0.18
C VAL A 88 25.65 -14.47 1.03
N ARG A 89 26.09 -15.53 0.36
CA ARG A 89 26.91 -16.58 0.92
C ARG A 89 28.05 -15.89 1.65
N THR A 90 27.95 -15.81 2.97
CA THR A 90 29.01 -15.37 3.84
C THR A 90 30.19 -16.30 3.60
N ILE A 91 31.15 -15.84 2.80
CA ILE A 91 32.40 -16.56 2.56
C ILE A 91 33.12 -16.56 3.91
N SER A 92 32.98 -17.65 4.66
CA SER A 92 33.70 -17.85 5.91
C SER A 92 35.18 -17.98 5.57
N ALA A 93 35.95 -16.93 5.83
CA ALA A 93 37.40 -16.97 5.73
C ALA A 93 37.95 -17.72 6.95
N THR A 94 38.42 -18.96 6.75
CA THR A 94 39.09 -19.75 7.78
C THR A 94 40.44 -19.11 8.12
N PRO A 95 40.74 -18.73 9.38
CA PRO A 95 42.04 -18.20 9.74
C PRO A 95 43.07 -19.34 9.76
N ARG A 96 44.22 -19.12 9.12
CA ARG A 96 45.38 -20.02 9.19
C ARG A 96 46.15 -19.71 10.48
N SER A 97 46.21 -20.66 11.41
CA SER A 97 47.06 -20.57 12.60
C SER A 97 48.54 -20.52 12.20
N ALA A 98 49.27 -19.58 12.79
CA ALA A 98 50.73 -19.49 12.78
C ALA A 98 51.30 -20.15 14.04
#